data_AF-A0A925VZ89-F1
#
_entry.id   AF-A0A925VZ89-F1
#
_cell.length_a   1.000
_cell.length_b   1.000
_cell.length_c   1.000
_cell.angle_alpha   90.00
_cell.angle_beta   90.00
_cell.angle_gamma   90.00
#
_symmetry.space_group_name_H-M   'P 1'
#
loop_
_entity.id
_entity.type
_entity.pdbx_description
1 polymer ?
#
loop_
_entity_poly.entity_id
_entity_poly.type
_entity_poly.pdbx_seq_one_letter_code
_entity_poly.pdbx_strand_id
1 'polypeptide(L)'
;MPGARDDYLLRMIQQVAAALRRLRGRVEDGAPSDEITRDAGGAIGELLGPQRAIMEMLDAKSAASLAGDAERLDLWVGLIRLQSHAAREAEDEVKASKLSARADALEAARPVQPQ
;
A
#
# COMPACT_ATOMS: atom_id res chain seq x y z
N MET A 1 -11.90 -15.65 -22.13
CA MET A 1 -12.25 -16.02 -20.74
C MET A 1 -11.18 -15.41 -19.86
N PRO A 2 -11.51 -14.49 -18.92
CA PRO A 2 -10.56 -14.08 -17.90
C PRO A 2 -10.00 -15.33 -17.23
N GLY A 3 -8.69 -15.44 -17.10
CA GLY A 3 -8.06 -16.65 -16.60
C GLY A 3 -8.25 -16.78 -15.08
N ALA A 4 -8.10 -17.98 -14.52
CA ALA A 4 -8.10 -18.19 -13.06
C ALA A 4 -7.09 -17.27 -12.31
N ARG A 5 -6.06 -16.78 -13.02
CA ARG A 5 -5.10 -15.80 -12.54
C ARG A 5 -5.71 -14.40 -12.35
N ASP A 6 -6.55 -13.96 -13.26
CA ASP A 6 -7.20 -12.63 -13.20
C ASP A 6 -8.20 -12.61 -12.04
N ASP A 7 -8.96 -13.70 -11.87
CA ASP A 7 -9.88 -13.88 -10.74
C ASP A 7 -9.15 -13.88 -9.39
N TYR A 8 -7.97 -14.51 -9.32
CA TYR A 8 -7.15 -14.50 -8.13
C TYR A 8 -6.66 -13.08 -7.78
N LEU A 9 -6.14 -12.34 -8.77
CA LEU A 9 -5.67 -10.97 -8.57
C LEU A 9 -6.80 -10.06 -8.10
N LEU A 10 -7.98 -10.16 -8.73
CA LEU A 10 -9.14 -9.38 -8.34
C LEU A 10 -9.58 -9.67 -6.90
N ARG A 11 -9.63 -10.95 -6.49
CA ARG A 11 -9.95 -11.31 -5.10
C ARG A 11 -8.93 -10.77 -4.11
N MET A 12 -7.64 -10.82 -4.45
CA MET A 12 -6.57 -10.27 -3.62
C MET A 12 -6.71 -8.76 -3.46
N ILE A 13 -6.97 -8.03 -4.55
CA ILE A 13 -7.23 -6.58 -4.52
C ILE A 13 -8.41 -6.27 -3.60
N GLN A 14 -9.52 -7.00 -3.73
CA GLN A 14 -10.71 -6.83 -2.88
C GLN A 14 -10.43 -7.10 -1.39
N GLN A 15 -9.67 -8.15 -1.09
CA GLN A 15 -9.26 -8.51 0.27
C GLN A 15 -8.41 -7.41 0.90
N VAL A 16 -7.39 -6.93 0.17
CA VAL A 16 -6.52 -5.85 0.65
C VAL A 16 -7.28 -4.53 0.78
N ALA A 17 -8.20 -4.23 -0.14
CA ALA A 17 -9.07 -3.06 -0.02
C ALA A 17 -9.95 -3.11 1.24
N ALA A 18 -10.50 -4.28 1.56
CA ALA A 18 -11.26 -4.48 2.79
C ALA A 18 -10.37 -4.34 4.04
N ALA A 19 -9.15 -4.86 4.00
CA ALA A 19 -8.17 -4.71 5.07
C ALA A 19 -7.80 -3.23 5.29
N LEU A 20 -7.51 -2.48 4.22
CA LEU A 20 -7.21 -1.05 4.30
C LEU A 20 -8.37 -0.26 4.93
N ARG A 21 -9.63 -0.52 4.51
CA ARG A 21 -10.80 0.13 5.12
C ARG A 21 -10.93 -0.18 6.61
N ARG A 22 -10.74 -1.44 7.00
CA ARG A 22 -10.77 -1.85 8.41
C ARG A 22 -9.69 -1.17 9.23
N LEU A 23 -8.47 -1.11 8.71
CA LEU A 23 -7.34 -0.50 9.41
C LEU A 23 -7.51 1.01 9.57
N ARG A 24 -8.12 1.70 8.58
CA ARG A 24 -8.51 3.10 8.72
C ARG A 24 -9.50 3.31 9.87
N GLY A 25 -10.56 2.51 9.94
CA GLY A 25 -11.52 2.57 11.06
C GLY A 25 -10.83 2.34 12.42
N ARG A 26 -9.91 1.37 12.50
CA ARG A 26 -9.13 1.13 13.73
C ARG A 26 -8.25 2.31 14.13
N VAL A 27 -7.67 3.02 13.16
CA VAL A 27 -6.92 4.25 13.43
C VAL A 27 -7.84 5.32 14.01
N GLU A 28 -9.03 5.51 13.43
CA GLU A 28 -10.04 6.45 13.94
C GLU A 28 -10.50 6.08 15.36
N ASP A 29 -10.56 4.78 15.67
CA ASP A 29 -10.87 4.24 16.99
C ASP A 29 -9.69 4.29 17.99
N GLY A 30 -8.52 4.79 17.59
CA GLY A 30 -7.35 4.94 18.46
C GLY A 30 -6.56 3.64 18.71
N ALA A 31 -6.58 2.69 17.76
CA ALA A 31 -5.80 1.47 17.87
C ALA A 31 -4.28 1.75 17.96
N PRO A 32 -3.50 0.88 18.63
CA PRO A 32 -2.06 1.09 18.81
C PRO A 32 -1.30 1.20 17.47
N SER A 33 -0.40 2.17 17.40
CA SER A 33 0.38 2.48 16.19
C SER A 33 1.25 1.32 15.69
N ASP A 34 1.77 0.50 16.60
CA ASP A 34 2.57 -0.68 16.27
C ASP A 34 1.72 -1.79 15.63
N GLU A 35 0.49 -2.00 16.11
CA GLU A 35 -0.48 -2.91 15.50
C GLU A 35 -0.86 -2.44 14.09
N ILE A 36 -1.20 -1.16 13.92
CA ILE A 36 -1.53 -0.58 12.61
C ILE A 36 -0.36 -0.74 11.64
N THR A 37 0.86 -0.46 12.10
CA THR A 37 2.07 -0.58 11.27
C THR A 37 2.32 -2.02 10.85
N ARG A 38 2.18 -2.98 11.77
CA ARG A 38 2.36 -4.41 11.52
C ARG A 38 1.32 -4.92 10.52
N ASP A 39 0.04 -4.65 10.77
CA ASP A 39 -1.05 -5.17 9.95
C ASP A 39 -1.04 -4.56 8.54
N ALA A 40 -0.75 -3.25 8.43
CA ALA A 40 -0.53 -2.62 7.13
C ALA A 40 0.68 -3.24 6.39
N GLY A 41 1.76 -3.56 7.12
CA GLY A 41 2.91 -4.27 6.58
C GLY A 41 2.59 -5.69 6.10
N GLY A 42 1.66 -6.38 6.77
CA GLY A 42 1.12 -7.67 6.34
C GLY A 42 0.31 -7.55 5.05
N ALA A 43 -0.62 -6.60 4.99
CA ALA A 43 -1.43 -6.32 3.82
C ALA A 43 -0.59 -5.90 2.59
N ILE A 44 0.50 -5.15 2.78
CA ILE A 44 1.49 -4.86 1.73
C ILE A 44 2.17 -6.15 1.26
N GLY A 45 2.52 -7.04 2.19
CA GLY A 45 3.07 -8.36 1.88
C GLY A 45 2.15 -9.21 1.01
N GLU A 46 0.86 -9.23 1.33
CA GLU A 46 -0.16 -9.93 0.53
C GLU A 46 -0.32 -9.28 -0.85
N LEU A 47 -0.47 -7.95 -0.91
CA LEU A 47 -0.69 -7.20 -2.15
C LEU A 47 0.47 -7.31 -3.15
N LEU A 48 1.70 -7.24 -2.66
CA LEU A 48 2.90 -7.26 -3.49
C LEU A 48 3.44 -8.68 -3.70
N GLY A 49 3.10 -9.60 -2.80
CA GLY A 49 3.51 -10.99 -2.82
C GLY A 49 5.03 -11.13 -2.87
N PRO A 50 5.56 -12.08 -3.68
CA PRO A 50 7.00 -12.30 -3.82
C PRO A 50 7.79 -11.09 -4.33
N GLN A 51 7.12 -10.13 -4.99
CA GLN A 51 7.77 -8.97 -5.60
C GLN A 51 7.98 -7.82 -4.61
N ARG A 52 7.51 -7.95 -3.36
CA ARG A 52 7.63 -6.90 -2.36
C ARG A 52 9.05 -6.33 -2.25
N ALA A 53 10.04 -7.20 -2.03
CA ALA A 53 11.41 -6.76 -1.79
C ALA A 53 11.97 -5.97 -2.97
N ILE A 54 11.72 -6.42 -4.21
CA ILE A 54 12.17 -5.70 -5.40
C ILE A 54 11.42 -4.38 -5.57
N MET A 55 10.10 -4.35 -5.35
CA MET A 55 9.29 -3.13 -5.45
C MET A 55 9.65 -2.07 -4.40
N GLU A 56 10.09 -2.48 -3.21
CA GLU A 56 10.59 -1.57 -2.17
C GLU A 56 11.96 -0.97 -2.52
N MET A 57 12.80 -1.68 -3.27
CA MET A 57 14.11 -1.18 -3.74
C MET A 57 14.02 -0.28 -4.98
N LEU A 58 12.97 -0.43 -5.79
CA LEU A 58 12.80 0.33 -7.02
C LEU A 58 12.40 1.79 -6.76
N ASP A 59 12.84 2.67 -7.66
CA ASP A 59 12.30 4.02 -7.74
C ASP A 59 10.78 4.00 -8.00
N ALA A 60 10.11 5.12 -7.73
CA ALA A 60 8.65 5.17 -7.78
C ALA A 60 8.07 4.87 -9.18
N LYS A 61 8.76 5.28 -10.25
CA LYS A 61 8.32 5.06 -11.63
C LYS A 61 8.41 3.59 -12.00
N SER A 62 9.54 2.97 -11.70
CA SER A 62 9.74 1.53 -11.94
C SER A 62 8.79 0.69 -11.11
N ALA A 63 8.57 1.05 -9.83
CA ALA A 63 7.64 0.36 -8.95
C ALA A 63 6.18 0.50 -9.40
N ALA A 64 5.74 1.70 -9.83
CA ALA A 64 4.40 1.92 -10.37
C ALA A 64 4.17 1.14 -11.68
N SER A 65 5.16 1.12 -12.58
CA SER A 65 5.11 0.31 -13.79
C SER A 65 5.01 -1.19 -13.48
N LEU A 66 5.74 -1.67 -12.47
CA LEU A 66 5.74 -3.09 -12.08
C LEU A 66 4.47 -3.49 -11.33
N ALA A 67 3.84 -2.56 -10.59
CA ALA A 67 2.54 -2.80 -9.98
C ALA A 67 1.50 -3.21 -11.05
N GLY A 68 1.60 -2.62 -12.24
CA GLY A 68 0.89 -3.02 -13.47
C GLY A 68 -0.61 -2.75 -13.46
N ASP A 69 -1.14 -2.25 -12.35
CA ASP A 69 -2.56 -1.98 -12.13
C ASP A 69 -2.71 -0.75 -11.21
N ALA A 70 -3.62 0.15 -11.58
CA ALA A 70 -3.81 1.41 -10.87
C ALA A 70 -4.49 1.22 -9.51
N GLU A 71 -5.43 0.29 -9.39
CA GLU A 71 -6.10 0.01 -8.12
C GLU A 71 -5.13 -0.63 -7.12
N ARG A 72 -4.28 -1.55 -7.59
CA ARG A 72 -3.19 -2.12 -6.80
C ARG A 72 -2.21 -1.05 -6.31
N LEU A 73 -1.85 -0.09 -7.16
CA LEU A 73 -0.98 1.03 -6.76
C LEU A 73 -1.66 1.92 -5.71
N ASP A 74 -2.94 2.26 -5.91
CA ASP A 74 -3.72 3.10 -5.00
C ASP A 74 -3.86 2.43 -3.61
N LEU A 75 -4.06 1.11 -3.57
CA LEU A 75 -4.07 0.34 -2.32
C LEU A 75 -2.71 0.36 -1.62
N TRP A 76 -1.62 0.19 -2.36
CA TRP A 76 -0.27 0.22 -1.79
C TRP A 76 0.06 1.59 -1.21
N VAL A 77 -0.22 2.66 -1.95
CA VAL A 77 -0.08 4.05 -1.48
C VAL A 77 -0.92 4.27 -0.23
N GLY A 78 -2.17 3.80 -0.21
CA GLY A 78 -3.06 3.90 0.93
C GLY A 78 -2.51 3.22 2.20
N LEU A 79 -1.90 2.04 2.06
CA LEU A 79 -1.27 1.32 3.17
C LEU A 79 0.00 2.02 3.68
N ILE A 80 0.86 2.53 2.78
CA ILE A 80 2.04 3.31 3.17
C ILE A 80 1.63 4.59 3.91
N ARG A 81 0.59 5.28 3.45
CA ARG A 81 0.05 6.47 4.13
C ARG A 81 -0.44 6.16 5.54
N LEU A 82 -1.07 5.00 5.72
CA LEU A 82 -1.49 4.55 7.04
C LEU A 82 -0.31 4.29 7.98
N GLN A 83 0.76 3.64 7.47
CA GLN A 83 1.98 3.43 8.23
C GLN A 83 2.69 4.75 8.56
N SER A 84 2.66 5.73 7.65
CA SER A 84 3.19 7.08 7.89
C SER A 84 2.45 7.76 9.04
N HIS A 85 1.12 7.71 9.03
CA HIS A 85 0.30 8.26 10.11
C HIS A 85 0.58 7.57 11.45
N ALA A 86 0.59 6.24 11.48
CA ALA A 86 0.92 5.49 12.70
C ALA A 86 2.33 5.81 13.23
N ALA A 87 3.31 6.06 12.34
CA ALA A 87 4.65 6.48 12.75
C ALA A 87 4.64 7.87 13.41
N ARG A 88 3.80 8.81 12.96
CA ARG A 88 3.64 10.11 13.63
C ARG A 88 3.03 9.98 15.02
N GLU A 89 2.00 9.15 15.15
CA GLU A 89 1.38 8.86 16.46
C GLU A 89 2.36 8.19 17.42
N ALA A 90 3.36 7.47 16.89
CA ALA A 90 4.46 6.89 17.66
C ALA A 90 5.67 7.83 17.85
N GLU A 91 5.54 9.12 17.49
CA GLU A 91 6.59 10.14 17.55
C GLU A 91 7.86 9.82 16.72
N ASP A 92 7.76 8.93 15.72
CA ASP A 92 8.83 8.59 14.78
C ASP A 92 8.70 9.40 13.48
N GLU A 93 8.99 10.70 13.59
CA GLU A 93 8.81 11.65 12.49
C GLU A 93 9.71 11.36 11.28
N VAL A 94 10.89 10.77 11.52
CA VAL A 94 11.83 10.37 10.45
C VAL A 94 11.20 9.28 9.58
N LYS A 95 10.63 8.25 10.21
CA LYS A 95 9.97 7.17 9.50
C LYS A 95 8.69 7.66 8.82
N ALA A 96 7.88 8.47 9.49
CA ALA A 96 6.69 9.07 8.92
C ALA A 96 7.01 9.87 7.63
N SER A 97 8.01 10.75 7.70
CA SER A 97 8.44 11.55 6.55
C SER A 97 8.89 10.70 5.37
N LYS A 98 9.71 9.66 5.62
CA LYS A 98 10.15 8.71 4.57
C LYS A 98 8.98 7.97 3.92
N LEU A 99 8.04 7.48 4.72
CA LEU A 99 6.86 6.77 4.22
C LEU A 99 5.96 7.72 3.42
N SER A 100 5.71 8.93 3.91
CA SER A 100 4.94 9.96 3.19
C SER A 100 5.57 10.27 1.84
N ALA A 101 6.88 10.58 1.82
CA ALA A 101 7.61 10.89 0.59
C ALA A 101 7.55 9.73 -0.42
N ARG A 102 7.62 8.48 0.06
CA ARG A 102 7.46 7.30 -0.81
C ARG A 102 6.06 7.19 -1.38
N ALA A 103 5.02 7.39 -0.58
CA ALA A 103 3.64 7.37 -1.03
C ALA A 103 3.39 8.45 -2.09
N ASP A 104 3.86 9.67 -1.85
CA ASP A 104 3.67 10.80 -2.76
C ASP A 104 4.42 10.59 -4.07
N ALA A 105 5.64 10.03 -4.02
CA ALA A 105 6.39 9.68 -5.22
C ALA A 105 5.69 8.59 -6.05
N LEU A 106 5.10 7.58 -5.41
CA LEU A 106 4.35 6.51 -6.09
C LEU A 106 3.06 7.04 -6.74
N GLU A 107 2.36 7.93 -6.05
CA GLU A 107 1.15 8.58 -6.59
C GLU A 107 1.49 9.48 -7.79
N ALA A 108 2.57 10.26 -7.71
CA ALA A 108 3.05 11.07 -8.83
C ALA A 108 3.54 10.24 -10.02
N ALA A 109 4.03 9.03 -9.76
CA ALA A 109 4.48 8.08 -10.78
C ALA A 109 3.34 7.25 -11.40
N ARG A 110 2.09 7.46 -10.97
CA ARG A 110 0.92 6.73 -11.47
C ARG A 110 0.83 6.86 -12.99
N PRO A 111 0.76 5.74 -13.73
CA PRO A 111 0.53 5.79 -15.17
C PRO A 111 -0.86 6.38 -15.45
N VAL A 112 -0.91 7.40 -16.30
CA VAL A 112 -2.17 7.95 -16.82
C VAL A 112 -2.82 6.87 -17.68
N GLN A 113 -3.95 6.32 -17.24
CA GLN A 113 -4.72 5.42 -18.10
C GLN A 113 -5.38 6.25 -19.20
N PRO A 114 -5.23 5.89 -20.48
CA PRO A 114 -6.06 6.47 -21.53
C PRO A 114 -7.53 6.10 -21.25
N GLN A 115 -8.40 7.10 -21.24
CA GLN A 115 -9.85 6.92 -21.12
C GLN A 115 -10.42 6.22 -22.36
#